data_AF-A0A661HTW7-F1
#
_entry.id   AF-A0A661HTW7-F1
#
_cell.length_a   1.000
_cell.length_b   1.000
_cell.length_c   1.000
_cell.angle_alpha   90.00
_cell.angle_beta   90.00
_cell.angle_gamma   90.00
#
_symmetry.space_group_name_H-M   'P 1'
#
loop_
_entity.id
_entity.type
_entity.pdbx_description
1 polymer ?
#
loop_
_entity_poly.entity_id
_entity_poly.type
_entity_poly.pdbx_seq_one_letter_code
_entity_poly.pdbx_strand_id
1 'polypeptide(L)'
;MHKISALLLSILLISLTGCEDKKPDETPIPIENTTEFVSKSQDNSVRGKSVKANGQTKPHDDNTSPTSPSTEIPEHMTGTDTFMLLNTKSKSHKVTLTNDQVIFQHNNKDIVLINLFATWCPPCIGELSYLNTLQKKYSNDLLLVGV
;
A
#
# COMPACT_ATOMS: atom_id res chain seq x y z
N MET A 1 -1.28 -25.48 46.49
CA MET A 1 -1.37 -26.55 45.45
C MET A 1 -2.75 -26.64 44.80
N HIS A 2 -3.86 -26.59 45.54
CA HIS A 2 -5.23 -26.66 44.98
C HIS A 2 -5.57 -25.55 43.95
N LYS A 3 -5.12 -24.31 44.17
CA LYS A 3 -5.42 -23.18 43.26
C LYS A 3 -4.73 -23.29 41.90
N ILE A 4 -3.55 -23.89 41.85
CA ILE A 4 -2.78 -24.10 40.60
C ILE A 4 -3.41 -25.25 39.80
N SER A 5 -3.85 -26.32 40.47
CA SER A 5 -4.57 -27.41 39.83
C SER A 5 -5.89 -26.96 39.21
N ALA A 6 -6.65 -26.09 39.88
CA ALA A 6 -7.87 -25.51 39.35
C ALA A 6 -7.63 -24.62 38.12
N LEU A 7 -6.54 -23.84 38.12
CA LEU A 7 -6.15 -22.99 36.99
C LEU A 7 -5.75 -23.82 35.75
N LEU A 8 -5.00 -24.91 35.96
CA LEU A 8 -4.61 -25.81 34.88
C LEU A 8 -5.81 -26.58 34.31
N LEU A 9 -6.77 -26.96 35.16
CA LEU A 9 -8.01 -27.61 34.71
C LEU A 9 -8.88 -26.66 33.87
N SER A 10 -8.94 -25.37 34.23
CA SER A 10 -9.73 -24.40 33.45
C SER A 10 -9.10 -24.11 32.09
N ILE A 11 -7.77 -24.03 32.01
CA ILE A 11 -7.05 -23.85 30.73
C ILE A 11 -7.26 -25.07 29.82
N LEU A 12 -7.25 -26.28 30.36
CA LEU A 12 -7.49 -27.51 29.60
C LEU A 12 -8.90 -27.57 29.00
N LEU A 13 -9.90 -27.07 29.73
CA LEU A 13 -11.29 -27.01 29.25
C LEU A 13 -11.48 -25.97 28.13
N ILE A 14 -10.74 -24.86 28.16
CA ILE A 14 -10.81 -23.82 27.11
C ILE A 14 -10.20 -24.33 25.78
N SER A 15 -9.21 -25.22 25.84
CA SER A 15 -8.61 -25.83 24.65
C SER A 15 -9.50 -26.91 23.99
N LEU A 16 -10.40 -27.54 24.76
CA LEU A 16 -11.26 -28.62 24.26
C LEU A 16 -12.53 -28.10 23.55
N THR A 17 -12.88 -26.82 23.71
CA THR A 17 -13.97 -26.14 22.98
C THR A 17 -13.47 -25.22 21.86
N GLY A 18 -12.23 -25.42 21.41
CA GLY A 18 -11.60 -24.64 20.33
C GLY A 18 -12.32 -24.79 18.98
N CYS A 19 -12.97 -23.69 18.60
CA CYS A 19 -13.44 -23.26 17.27
C CYS A 19 -13.71 -24.34 16.20
N GLU A 20 -14.99 -24.51 15.90
CA GLU A 20 -15.46 -25.10 14.63
C GLU A 20 -15.13 -24.13 13.49
N ASP A 21 -14.15 -24.47 12.66
CA ASP A 21 -13.83 -23.73 11.44
C ASP A 21 -15.03 -23.73 10.49
N LYS A 22 -15.73 -22.59 10.39
CA LYS A 22 -16.60 -22.33 9.23
C LYS A 22 -15.70 -22.22 8.01
N LYS A 23 -15.71 -23.25 7.17
CA LYS A 23 -15.18 -23.24 5.81
C LYS A 23 -15.70 -21.99 5.07
N PRO A 24 -14.84 -21.10 4.56
CA PRO A 24 -15.29 -20.00 3.72
C PRO A 24 -15.84 -20.56 2.41
N ASP A 25 -17.04 -20.11 2.07
CA ASP A 25 -17.72 -20.39 0.81
C ASP A 25 -16.91 -19.79 -0.34
N GLU A 26 -16.63 -20.60 -1.36
CA GLU A 26 -15.88 -20.21 -2.55
C GLU A 26 -16.80 -19.38 -3.46
N THR A 27 -17.08 -18.13 -3.09
CA THR A 27 -17.62 -17.17 -4.06
C THR A 27 -16.46 -16.69 -4.96
N PRO A 28 -16.54 -16.89 -6.29
CA PRO A 28 -15.54 -16.40 -7.21
C PRO A 28 -15.41 -14.88 -7.09
N ILE A 29 -14.17 -14.39 -6.98
CA ILE A 29 -13.87 -12.97 -7.01
C ILE A 29 -14.28 -12.43 -8.39
N PRO A 30 -15.06 -11.33 -8.47
CA PRO A 30 -15.36 -10.71 -9.76
C PRO A 30 -14.05 -10.16 -10.34
N ILE A 31 -13.68 -10.67 -11.53
CA ILE A 31 -12.63 -10.09 -12.34
C ILE A 31 -13.16 -8.79 -12.95
N GLU A 32 -12.79 -7.64 -12.37
CA GLU A 32 -12.97 -6.37 -13.07
C GLU A 32 -11.93 -6.26 -14.18
N ASN A 33 -12.41 -6.25 -15.42
CA ASN A 33 -11.61 -6.10 -16.62
C ASN A 33 -11.42 -4.62 -16.96
N THR A 34 -10.59 -3.90 -16.20
CA THR A 34 -10.19 -2.54 -16.57
C THR A 34 -9.15 -2.59 -17.69
N THR A 35 -9.61 -2.94 -18.88
CA THR A 35 -8.94 -2.61 -20.15
C THR A 35 -9.78 -1.53 -20.83
N GLU A 36 -9.72 -0.31 -20.32
CA GLU A 36 -10.06 0.87 -21.12
C GLU A 36 -8.77 1.58 -21.50
N PHE A 37 -8.28 1.18 -22.65
CA PHE A 37 -7.31 1.91 -23.43
C PHE A 37 -8.06 3.07 -24.10
N VAL A 38 -7.89 4.31 -23.63
CA VAL A 38 -8.20 5.50 -24.44
C VAL A 38 -6.90 6.16 -24.85
N SER A 39 -6.30 5.58 -25.89
CA SER A 39 -5.49 6.35 -26.83
C SER A 39 -6.42 7.10 -27.77
N LYS A 40 -6.48 8.43 -27.60
CA LYS A 40 -6.34 9.48 -28.62
C LYS A 40 -7.23 10.68 -28.31
N SER A 41 -6.60 11.84 -28.13
CA SER A 41 -6.66 12.86 -29.19
C SER A 41 -5.51 13.87 -29.05
N GLN A 42 -4.56 13.82 -29.98
CA GLN A 42 -3.90 15.04 -30.45
C GLN A 42 -4.93 15.79 -31.31
N ASP A 43 -5.21 17.05 -31.01
CA ASP A 43 -4.62 18.19 -31.73
C ASP A 43 -5.53 19.44 -31.80
N ASN A 44 -4.87 20.58 -31.53
CA ASN A 44 -5.07 21.95 -32.02
C ASN A 44 -6.22 22.90 -31.58
N SER A 45 -5.73 24.02 -31.01
CA SER A 45 -6.05 25.44 -31.33
C SER A 45 -7.17 26.18 -30.58
N VAL A 46 -6.72 27.24 -29.88
CA VAL A 46 -7.36 28.56 -29.67
C VAL A 46 -8.75 28.66 -29.00
N ARG A 47 -8.71 29.29 -27.81
CA ARG A 47 -9.63 30.29 -27.24
C ARG A 47 -11.11 30.30 -27.70
N GLY A 48 -11.99 30.03 -26.73
CA GLY A 48 -13.14 30.90 -26.47
C GLY A 48 -14.51 30.23 -26.38
N LYS A 49 -15.12 30.42 -25.20
CA LYS A 49 -16.52 30.81 -24.99
C LYS A 49 -17.61 29.71 -24.92
N SER A 50 -18.02 29.49 -23.67
CA SER A 50 -19.40 29.52 -23.12
C SER A 50 -20.50 28.68 -23.78
N VAL A 51 -21.19 27.89 -22.93
CA VAL A 51 -22.67 27.78 -22.74
C VAL A 51 -22.95 26.38 -22.10
N LYS A 52 -23.26 26.27 -20.80
CA LYS A 52 -24.56 26.36 -20.08
C LYS A 52 -25.48 25.12 -20.20
N ALA A 53 -25.67 24.40 -19.09
CA ALA A 53 -26.90 23.71 -18.63
C ALA A 53 -26.63 23.24 -17.17
N ASN A 54 -27.18 23.80 -16.09
CA ASN A 54 -28.56 23.77 -15.54
C ASN A 54 -29.12 22.34 -15.44
N GLY A 55 -29.52 21.76 -14.31
CA GLY A 55 -29.64 22.17 -12.90
C GLY A 55 -30.70 21.27 -12.24
N GLN A 56 -30.51 20.80 -11.01
CA GLN A 56 -31.60 20.61 -10.05
C GLN A 56 -31.09 20.42 -8.62
N THR A 57 -31.67 21.23 -7.74
CA THR A 57 -31.34 21.51 -6.35
C THR A 57 -32.47 20.99 -5.46
N LYS A 58 -32.17 20.54 -4.23
CA LYS A 58 -32.93 20.91 -3.01
C LYS A 58 -32.14 20.57 -1.73
N PRO A 59 -32.44 21.24 -0.61
CA PRO A 59 -31.43 21.81 0.28
C PRO A 59 -31.39 21.15 1.66
N HIS A 60 -30.26 21.31 2.35
CA HIS A 60 -30.29 21.44 3.80
C HIS A 60 -29.23 22.46 4.22
N ASP A 61 -29.72 23.62 4.65
CA ASP A 61 -28.95 24.64 5.33
C ASP A 61 -28.58 24.15 6.73
N ASP A 62 -27.33 24.33 7.15
CA ASP A 62 -27.08 24.99 8.42
C ASP A 62 -25.65 25.53 8.47
N ASN A 63 -25.59 26.85 8.60
CA ASN A 63 -24.38 27.63 8.72
C ASN A 63 -23.82 27.49 10.13
N THR A 64 -22.54 27.15 10.26
CA THR A 64 -21.67 27.74 11.28
C THR A 64 -20.22 27.62 10.82
N SER A 65 -19.68 28.73 10.32
CA SER A 65 -18.24 29.00 10.37
C SER A 65 -17.92 29.50 11.79
N PRO A 66 -16.78 29.12 12.37
CA PRO A 66 -15.67 30.07 12.31
C PRO A 66 -14.32 29.43 11.98
N THR A 67 -13.60 30.14 11.12
CA THR A 67 -12.15 30.40 11.23
C THR A 67 -11.20 29.27 10.83
N SER A 68 -10.78 29.38 9.57
CA SER A 68 -9.55 28.86 8.99
C SER A 68 -8.34 29.10 9.90
N PRO A 69 -7.60 28.05 10.29
CA PRO A 69 -6.16 28.13 10.43
C PRO A 69 -5.57 27.92 9.03
N SER A 70 -5.00 28.97 8.44
CA SER A 70 -3.99 28.78 7.41
C SER A 70 -2.81 28.05 8.05
N THR A 71 -2.81 26.72 7.97
CA THR A 71 -1.60 25.94 8.24
C THR A 71 -0.91 25.76 6.91
N GLU A 72 0.21 26.47 6.81
CA GLU A 72 1.19 26.49 5.73
C GLU A 72 1.35 25.10 5.11
N ILE A 73 1.11 25.01 3.80
CA ILE A 73 1.58 23.89 2.99
C ILE A 73 3.09 23.83 3.24
N PRO A 74 3.64 22.77 3.85
CA PRO A 74 5.06 22.68 4.09
C PRO A 74 5.76 22.91 2.76
N GLU A 75 6.70 23.84 2.75
CA GLU A 75 7.56 24.13 1.62
C GLU A 75 8.02 22.82 0.99
N HIS A 76 7.89 22.76 -0.33
CA HIS A 76 8.50 21.78 -1.22
C HIS A 76 9.78 21.21 -0.60
N MET A 77 9.73 19.97 -0.08
CA MET A 77 10.87 19.32 0.54
C MET A 77 12.05 19.42 -0.42
N THR A 78 13.05 20.21 -0.08
CA THR A 78 14.38 20.22 -0.71
C THR A 78 15.35 19.54 0.23
N GLY A 79 14.99 18.31 0.65
CA GLY A 79 15.71 17.55 1.67
C GLY A 79 16.31 16.28 1.07
N THR A 80 17.57 16.02 1.38
CA THR A 80 18.17 14.70 1.16
C THR A 80 18.26 14.00 2.50
N ASP A 81 17.45 12.97 2.68
CA ASP A 81 17.43 12.17 3.90
C ASP A 81 18.08 10.82 3.67
N THR A 82 18.87 10.35 4.63
CA THR A 82 19.54 9.05 4.54
C THR A 82 19.15 8.17 5.70
N PHE A 83 18.74 6.95 5.38
CA PHE A 83 18.24 5.95 6.32
C PHE A 83 19.10 4.69 6.28
N MET A 84 19.15 3.99 7.42
CA MET A 84 19.72 2.66 7.54
C MET A 84 18.58 1.66 7.73
N LEU A 85 18.26 0.92 6.67
CA LEU A 85 17.21 -0.10 6.69
C LEU A 85 17.81 -1.43 7.11
N LEU A 86 17.18 -2.10 8.08
CA LEU A 86 17.55 -3.45 8.50
C LEU A 86 16.55 -4.45 7.91
N ASN A 87 17.04 -5.45 7.18
CA ASN A 87 16.16 -6.49 6.64
C ASN A 87 15.93 -7.63 7.65
N THR A 88 15.07 -8.58 7.28
CA THR A 88 14.72 -9.77 8.09
C THR A 88 15.90 -10.71 8.39
N LYS A 89 17.05 -10.52 7.73
CA LYS A 89 18.31 -11.25 7.97
C LYS A 89 19.35 -10.41 8.73
N SER A 90 18.91 -9.31 9.35
CA SER A 90 19.76 -8.37 10.08
C SER A 90 20.90 -7.76 9.24
N LYS A 91 20.71 -7.67 7.91
CA LYS A 91 21.64 -6.96 7.01
C LYS A 91 21.19 -5.52 6.84
N SER A 92 22.10 -4.59 7.10
CA SER A 92 21.86 -3.15 6.93
C SER A 92 22.04 -2.71 5.47
N HIS A 93 21.16 -1.83 5.02
CA HIS A 93 21.18 -1.19 3.70
C HIS A 93 21.04 0.32 3.88
N LYS A 94 21.97 1.08 3.33
CA LYS A 94 21.95 2.54 3.37
C LYS A 94 21.14 3.05 2.18
N VAL A 95 20.06 3.76 2.45
CA VAL A 95 19.14 4.29 1.42
C VAL A 95 19.01 5.78 1.59
N THR A 96 19.23 6.52 0.50
CA THR A 96 19.10 7.96 0.46
C THR A 96 17.85 8.32 -0.33
N LEU A 97 16.94 9.05 0.29
CA LEU A 97 15.78 9.66 -0.36
C LEU A 97 16.17 11.09 -0.73
N THR A 98 15.86 11.43 -1.96
CA THR A 98 15.91 12.80 -2.49
C THR A 98 14.50 13.13 -2.99
N ASN A 99 14.29 14.34 -3.49
CA ASN A 99 12.97 14.79 -3.93
C ASN A 99 12.35 13.90 -5.03
N ASP A 100 13.18 13.30 -5.88
CA ASP A 100 12.75 12.54 -7.05
C ASP A 100 13.30 11.11 -7.13
N GLN A 101 14.23 10.73 -6.24
CA GLN A 101 14.92 9.44 -6.33
C GLN A 101 15.09 8.75 -4.97
N VAL A 102 15.06 7.41 -5.04
CA VAL A 102 15.42 6.50 -3.95
C VAL A 102 16.70 5.77 -4.34
N ILE A 103 17.79 6.02 -3.61
CA ILE A 103 19.12 5.54 -3.95
C ILE A 103 19.56 4.50 -2.93
N PHE A 104 19.63 3.23 -3.35
CA PHE A 104 20.23 2.16 -2.55
C PHE A 104 21.75 2.18 -2.71
N GLN A 105 22.51 2.53 -1.68
CA GLN A 105 23.96 2.59 -1.79
C GLN A 105 24.58 1.19 -1.88
N HIS A 106 25.67 1.05 -2.63
CA HIS A 106 26.39 -0.22 -2.84
C HIS A 106 25.53 -1.34 -3.45
N ASN A 107 24.52 -0.98 -4.24
CA ASN A 107 23.83 -1.94 -5.10
C ASN A 107 24.56 -2.05 -6.44
N ASN A 108 24.63 -3.26 -7.00
CA ASN A 108 25.21 -3.53 -8.32
C ASN A 108 24.14 -4.05 -9.30
N LYS A 109 22.88 -3.67 -9.07
CA LYS A 109 21.72 -4.15 -9.83
C LYS A 109 21.20 -3.00 -10.66
N ASP A 110 20.99 -3.25 -11.95
CA ASP A 110 20.57 -2.22 -12.89
C ASP A 110 19.13 -1.76 -12.64
N ILE A 111 18.31 -2.65 -12.08
CA ILE A 111 16.89 -2.41 -11.82
C ILE A 111 16.61 -2.63 -10.34
N VAL A 112 15.96 -1.67 -9.70
CA VAL A 112 15.42 -1.79 -8.34
C VAL A 112 13.90 -1.70 -8.42
N LEU A 113 13.21 -2.76 -8.00
CA LEU A 113 11.77 -2.79 -7.85
C LEU A 113 11.41 -2.67 -6.38
N ILE A 114 10.78 -1.55 -6.00
CA ILE A 114 10.27 -1.33 -4.66
C ILE A 114 8.79 -1.74 -4.64
N ASN A 115 8.47 -2.73 -3.82
CA ASN A 115 7.11 -3.19 -3.58
C ASN A 115 6.62 -2.66 -2.23
N LEU A 116 5.60 -1.80 -2.23
CA LEU A 116 4.96 -1.31 -1.02
C LEU A 116 3.77 -2.21 -0.70
N PHE A 117 3.86 -3.03 0.34
CA PHE A 117 2.86 -4.05 0.64
C PHE A 117 2.38 -3.99 2.08
N ALA A 118 1.24 -4.66 2.33
CA ALA A 118 0.73 -4.87 3.67
C ALA A 118 0.73 -6.37 4.00
N THR A 119 1.17 -6.71 5.21
CA THR A 119 1.25 -8.11 5.66
C THR A 119 -0.12 -8.77 5.86
N TRP A 120 -1.18 -7.96 5.94
CA TRP A 120 -2.57 -8.39 6.15
C TRP A 120 -3.43 -8.26 4.88
N CYS A 121 -2.81 -8.02 3.73
CA CYS A 121 -3.49 -7.89 2.43
C CYS A 121 -3.43 -9.23 1.67
N PRO A 122 -4.55 -9.97 1.52
CA PRO A 122 -4.56 -11.27 0.84
C PRO A 122 -3.98 -11.27 -0.59
N PRO A 123 -4.33 -10.32 -1.48
CA PRO A 123 -3.74 -10.31 -2.82
C PRO A 123 -2.23 -10.02 -2.79
N CYS A 124 -1.77 -9.16 -1.87
CA CYS A 124 -0.35 -8.86 -1.70
C CYS A 124 0.45 -10.11 -1.31
N ILE A 125 -0.09 -10.96 -0.43
CA ILE A 125 0.55 -12.24 -0.04
C ILE A 125 0.65 -13.17 -1.26
N GLY A 126 -0.40 -13.23 -2.10
CA GLY A 126 -0.38 -14.01 -3.33
C GLY A 126 0.69 -13.54 -4.32
N GLU A 127 0.85 -12.22 -4.45
CA GLU A 127 1.83 -11.58 -5.34
C GLU A 127 3.28 -11.91 -4.97
N LEU A 128 3.61 -12.04 -3.68
CA LEU A 128 4.97 -12.32 -3.22
C LEU A 128 5.60 -13.55 -3.88
N SER A 129 4.81 -14.57 -4.20
CA SER A 129 5.28 -15.79 -4.86
C SER A 129 5.82 -15.52 -6.27
N TYR A 130 5.15 -14.65 -7.02
CA TYR A 130 5.55 -14.20 -8.35
C TYR A 130 6.77 -13.29 -8.26
N LEU A 131 6.81 -12.36 -7.30
CA LEU A 131 7.96 -11.49 -7.09
C LEU A 131 9.24 -12.26 -6.72
N ASN A 132 9.11 -13.31 -5.90
CA ASN A 132 10.23 -14.21 -5.60
C ASN A 132 10.75 -14.93 -6.85
N THR A 133 9.85 -15.37 -7.72
CA THR A 133 10.21 -16.02 -8.99
C THR A 133 10.90 -15.01 -9.93
N LEU A 134 10.39 -13.78 -10.00
CA LEU A 134 10.97 -12.69 -10.77
C LEU A 134 12.39 -12.36 -10.30
N GLN A 135 12.59 -12.21 -8.99
CA GLN A 135 13.91 -11.93 -8.41
C GLN A 135 14.92 -13.05 -8.70
N LYS A 136 14.49 -14.33 -8.67
CA LYS A 136 15.35 -15.46 -9.02
C LYS A 136 15.71 -15.47 -10.51
N LYS A 137 14.74 -15.18 -11.38
CA LYS A 137 14.93 -15.18 -12.83
C LYS A 137 15.91 -14.09 -13.29
N TYR A 138 15.83 -12.91 -12.69
CA TYR A 138 16.66 -11.75 -13.02
C TYR A 138 17.67 -11.43 -11.91
N SER A 139 18.21 -12.46 -11.25
CA SER A 139 19.06 -12.28 -10.07
C SER A 139 20.32 -11.44 -10.31
N ASN A 140 20.77 -11.35 -11.56
CA ASN A 140 21.94 -10.56 -11.94
C ASN A 140 21.62 -9.07 -12.06
N ASP A 141 20.39 -8.73 -12.45
CA ASP A 141 20.02 -7.38 -12.90
C ASP A 141 18.99 -6.71 -11.98
N LEU A 142 18.18 -7.50 -11.27
CA LEU A 142 17.05 -7.02 -10.47
C LEU A 142 17.31 -7.15 -8.96
N LEU A 143 17.11 -6.05 -8.24
CA LEU A 143 16.93 -6.01 -6.80
C LEU A 143 15.44 -5.79 -6.48
N LEU A 144 14.81 -6.75 -5.81
CA LEU A 144 13.46 -6.61 -5.27
C LEU A 144 13.53 -6.21 -3.79
N VAL A 145 12.83 -5.13 -3.43
CA VAL A 145 12.74 -4.64 -2.04
C VAL A 145 11.27 -4.52 -1.67
N GLY A 146 10.81 -5.36 -0.74
CA GLY A 146 9.50 -5.23 -0.12
C GLY A 146 9.56 -4.34 1.11
N VAL A 147 8.66 -3.36 1.20
CA VAL A 147 8.46 -2.47 2.36
C VAL A 147 7.03 -2.59 2.85
#